data_AF-A0A4Q3A2K7-F1
#
_entry.id   AF-A0A4Q3A2K7-F1
#
_cell.length_a   1.000
_cell.length_b   1.000
_cell.length_c   1.000
_cell.angle_alpha   90.00
_cell.angle_beta   90.00
_cell.angle_gamma   90.00
#
_symmetry.space_group_name_H-M   'P 1'
#
loop_
_entity.id
_entity.type
_entity.pdbx_description
1 polymer ?
#
loop_
_entity_poly.entity_id
_entity_poly.type
_entity_poly.pdbx_seq_one_letter_code
_entity_poly.pdbx_strand_id
1 'polypeptide(L)'
;MNHPKGHVLITVFLALFSFLSVGYMACKKDNAITSNDPCAQMTCKNGGVCFKGSCTCIAGFDGKNCEIPWITPYPGTWDVTEKIVGSVASGNKGKERKYILTLQAHSKPHMLFMQNLAGNGSFKDVEAIIGGKSGRTPTEFIINAKVFPNDPYNTRLARGFGSINSIGTMVSGQYVLAYIFDNLPIVDTINFEGTYKQ
;
A
#
# COMPACT_ATOMS: atom_id res chain seq x y z
N MET A 1 -37.25 53.85 -33.85
CA MET A 1 -37.19 52.51 -33.22
C MET A 1 -36.28 51.64 -34.07
N ASN A 2 -34.97 51.61 -33.80
CA ASN A 2 -34.04 50.75 -34.52
C ASN A 2 -33.87 49.45 -33.73
N HIS A 3 -34.27 48.33 -34.33
CA HIS A 3 -34.28 47.01 -33.69
C HIS A 3 -32.85 46.44 -33.68
N PRO A 4 -32.20 46.19 -32.53
CA PRO A 4 -30.80 45.78 -32.45
C PRO A 4 -30.60 44.28 -32.69
N LYS A 5 -31.48 43.64 -33.48
CA LYS A 5 -31.53 42.17 -33.63
C LYS A 5 -30.39 41.59 -34.46
N GLY A 6 -29.82 42.36 -35.39
CA GLY A 6 -28.73 41.90 -36.26
C GLY A 6 -27.39 41.82 -35.52
N HIS A 7 -27.06 42.81 -34.68
CA HIS A 7 -25.78 42.85 -33.98
C HIS A 7 -25.68 41.80 -32.87
N VAL A 8 -26.76 41.56 -32.11
CA VAL A 8 -26.77 40.55 -31.04
C VAL A 8 -26.54 39.14 -31.61
N LEU A 9 -27.13 38.83 -32.76
CA LEU A 9 -26.95 37.53 -33.40
C LEU A 9 -25.49 37.31 -33.84
N ILE A 10 -24.87 38.34 -34.42
CA ILE A 10 -23.47 38.31 -34.87
C ILE A 10 -22.52 38.13 -33.68
N THR A 11 -22.76 38.82 -32.56
CA THR A 11 -21.91 38.68 -31.36
C THR A 11 -22.01 37.28 -30.74
N VAL A 12 -23.20 36.66 -30.75
CA VAL A 12 -23.40 35.28 -30.25
C VAL A 12 -22.66 34.28 -31.12
N PHE A 13 -22.71 34.41 -32.45
CA PHE A 13 -21.99 33.52 -33.35
C PHE A 13 -20.47 33.65 -33.21
N LEU A 14 -19.94 34.87 -33.06
CA LEU A 14 -18.51 35.10 -32.84
C LEU A 14 -18.03 34.53 -31.50
N ALA A 15 -18.82 34.69 -30.43
CA ALA A 15 -18.52 34.09 -29.14
C ALA A 15 -18.51 32.56 -29.24
N LEU A 16 -19.53 31.95 -29.84
CA LEU A 16 -19.62 30.49 -29.99
C LEU A 16 -18.41 29.93 -30.78
N PHE A 17 -18.02 30.60 -31.86
CA PHE A 17 -16.88 30.19 -32.69
C PHE A 17 -15.56 30.29 -31.91
N SER A 18 -15.39 31.33 -31.09
CA SER A 18 -14.22 31.48 -30.23
C SER A 18 -14.15 30.39 -29.14
N PHE A 19 -15.28 30.05 -28.49
CA PHE A 19 -15.35 28.95 -27.53
C PHE A 19 -15.08 27.58 -28.19
N LEU A 20 -15.56 27.37 -29.42
CA LEU A 20 -15.28 26.16 -30.20
C LEU A 20 -13.79 26.04 -30.58
N SER A 21 -13.13 27.15 -30.94
CA SER A 21 -11.68 27.12 -31.25
C SER A 21 -10.79 26.80 -30.04
N VAL A 22 -11.13 27.33 -28.86
CA VAL A 22 -10.40 27.03 -27.62
C VAL A 22 -10.64 25.58 -27.18
N GLY A 23 -11.88 25.09 -27.33
CA GLY A 23 -12.21 23.68 -27.08
C GLY A 23 -11.50 22.70 -28.04
N TYR A 24 -11.29 23.10 -29.30
CA TYR A 24 -10.60 22.28 -30.30
C TYR A 24 -9.09 22.13 -30.01
N MET A 25 -8.43 23.19 -29.52
CA MET A 25 -7.00 23.14 -29.14
C MET A 25 -6.77 22.47 -27.78
N ALA A 26 -7.80 22.32 -26.94
CA ALA A 26 -7.70 21.64 -25.67
C ALA A 26 -7.59 20.09 -25.78
N CYS A 27 -7.86 19.51 -26.96
CA CYS A 27 -7.83 18.07 -27.19
C CYS A 27 -7.04 17.65 -28.45
N LYS A 28 -5.92 18.32 -28.74
CA LYS A 28 -4.92 17.75 -29.65
C LYS A 28 -3.65 17.40 -28.88
N LYS A 29 -3.62 16.19 -28.33
CA LYS A 29 -2.35 15.54 -28.02
C LYS A 29 -1.73 15.22 -29.37
N ASP A 30 -0.79 16.03 -29.84
CA ASP A 30 0.00 15.72 -31.02
C ASP A 30 0.77 14.42 -30.75
N ASN A 31 0.18 13.27 -31.10
CA ASN A 31 0.87 11.99 -31.21
C ASN A 31 1.69 11.98 -32.50
N ALA A 32 2.46 13.05 -32.75
CA ALA A 32 3.58 12.93 -33.66
C ALA A 32 4.60 12.08 -32.91
N ILE A 33 4.64 10.79 -33.25
CA ILE A 33 5.81 9.94 -32.97
C ILE A 33 6.95 10.58 -33.79
N THR A 34 7.53 11.66 -33.25
CA THR A 34 8.80 12.14 -33.73
C THR A 34 9.80 11.07 -33.36
N SER A 35 10.61 10.62 -34.32
CA SER A 35 11.62 9.56 -34.13
C SER A 35 12.61 9.83 -32.98
N ASN A 36 12.58 11.04 -32.41
CA ASN A 36 13.41 11.48 -31.30
C ASN A 36 12.68 11.52 -29.94
N ASP A 37 11.41 11.12 -29.84
CA ASP A 37 10.74 10.98 -28.54
C ASP A 37 11.31 9.75 -27.81
N PRO A 38 12.02 9.92 -26.68
CA PRO A 38 12.57 8.80 -25.92
C PRO A 38 11.49 7.84 -25.39
N CYS A 39 10.22 8.27 -25.35
CA CYS A 39 9.08 7.46 -24.92
C CYS A 39 8.39 6.71 -26.07
N ALA A 40 8.77 6.94 -27.33
CA ALA A 40 8.08 6.38 -28.50
C ALA A 40 8.08 4.83 -28.56
N GLN A 41 9.13 4.19 -28.03
CA GLN A 41 9.27 2.72 -28.05
C GLN A 41 9.04 2.07 -26.67
N MET A 42 8.68 2.86 -25.66
CA MET A 42 8.49 2.39 -24.28
C MET A 42 7.02 2.40 -23.90
N THR A 43 6.57 1.35 -23.20
CA THR A 43 5.21 1.29 -22.64
C THR A 43 5.30 1.06 -21.13
N CYS A 44 4.98 2.09 -20.35
CA CYS A 44 4.81 1.96 -18.91
C CYS A 44 3.49 1.24 -18.60
N LYS A 45 3.53 0.28 -17.68
CA LYS A 45 2.40 -0.51 -17.20
C LYS A 45 1.80 0.09 -15.94
N ASN A 46 0.63 -0.42 -15.54
CA ASN A 46 0.02 -0.15 -14.24
C ASN A 46 -0.12 1.34 -13.87
N GLY A 47 -0.39 2.20 -14.85
CA GLY A 47 -0.54 3.64 -14.64
C GLY A 47 0.77 4.44 -14.51
N GLY A 48 1.91 3.82 -14.80
CA GLY A 48 3.20 4.53 -14.88
C GLY A 48 3.24 5.57 -16.00
N VAL A 49 4.04 6.62 -15.80
CA VAL A 49 4.20 7.72 -16.76
C VAL A 49 5.61 7.70 -17.34
N CYS A 50 5.73 7.70 -18.67
CA CYS A 50 7.05 7.85 -19.30
C CYS A 50 7.51 9.31 -19.21
N PHE A 51 8.72 9.50 -18.70
CA PHE A 51 9.40 10.78 -18.66
C PHE A 51 10.84 10.60 -19.13
N LYS A 52 11.21 11.25 -20.24
CA LYS A 52 12.56 11.20 -20.83
C LYS A 52 13.08 9.76 -21.07
N GLY A 53 12.20 8.85 -21.51
CA GLY A 53 12.57 7.47 -21.85
C GLY A 53 12.72 6.53 -20.65
N SER A 54 12.22 6.94 -19.47
CA SER A 54 12.13 6.11 -18.29
C SER A 54 10.72 6.17 -17.69
N CYS A 55 10.24 5.04 -17.16
CA CYS A 55 8.95 4.98 -16.50
C CYS A 55 9.06 5.48 -15.06
N THR A 56 8.23 6.46 -14.70
CA THR A 56 7.96 6.82 -13.31
C THR A 56 6.77 5.99 -12.84
N CYS A 57 7.01 5.10 -11.87
CA CYS A 57 5.99 4.19 -11.35
C CYS A 57 5.15 4.84 -10.25
N ILE A 58 3.88 4.46 -10.22
CA ILE A 58 2.99 4.80 -9.11
C ILE A 58 3.33 3.93 -7.89
N ALA A 59 2.91 4.38 -6.70
CA ALA A 59 3.08 3.60 -5.48
C ALA A 59 2.46 2.19 -5.60
N GLY A 60 3.19 1.19 -5.13
CA GLY A 60 2.84 -0.21 -5.23
C GLY A 60 3.45 -0.93 -6.44
N PHE A 61 4.05 -0.24 -7.40
CA PHE A 61 4.72 -0.86 -8.54
C PHE A 61 6.16 -0.39 -8.71
N ASP A 62 6.97 -1.27 -9.30
CA ASP A 62 8.38 -1.10 -9.64
C ASP A 62 8.69 -1.87 -10.93
N GLY A 63 9.96 -1.96 -11.33
CA GLY A 63 10.41 -2.54 -12.58
C GLY A 63 10.59 -1.48 -13.67
N LYS A 64 11.33 -1.84 -14.71
CA LYS A 64 11.72 -0.90 -15.79
C LYS A 64 10.50 -0.27 -16.46
N ASN A 65 9.40 -1.01 -16.54
CA ASN A 65 8.15 -0.59 -17.13
C ASN A 65 7.00 -0.60 -16.10
N CYS A 66 7.27 -0.53 -14.79
CA CYS A 66 6.27 -0.57 -13.72
C CYS A 66 5.42 -1.85 -13.69
N GLU A 67 5.98 -2.98 -14.12
CA GLU A 67 5.31 -4.27 -14.22
C GLU A 67 5.33 -5.10 -12.93
N ILE A 68 6.19 -4.76 -11.96
CA ILE A 68 6.46 -5.55 -10.76
C ILE A 68 5.72 -4.95 -9.56
N PRO A 69 4.78 -5.65 -8.92
CA PRO A 69 4.22 -5.23 -7.63
C PRO A 69 5.29 -5.17 -6.54
N TRP A 70 5.22 -4.19 -5.64
CA TRP A 70 6.14 -4.11 -4.49
C TRP A 70 6.11 -5.35 -3.60
N ILE A 71 4.96 -6.00 -3.51
CA ILE A 71 4.78 -7.18 -2.67
C ILE A 71 5.44 -8.44 -3.22
N THR A 72 5.87 -8.47 -4.48
CA THR A 72 6.38 -9.69 -5.14
C THR A 72 7.44 -10.48 -4.35
N PRO A 73 8.41 -9.86 -3.64
CA PRO A 73 9.44 -10.62 -2.93
C PRO A 73 9.01 -11.15 -1.55
N TYR A 74 7.79 -10.90 -1.08
CA TYR A 74 7.41 -11.10 0.33
C TYR A 74 6.53 -12.32 0.65
N PRO A 75 5.62 -12.79 -0.22
CA PRO A 75 4.81 -13.96 0.05
C PRO A 75 5.65 -15.20 0.37
N GLY A 76 5.26 -15.93 1.40
CA GLY A 76 6.00 -17.10 1.88
C GLY A 76 5.81 -17.34 3.37
N THR A 77 6.60 -18.27 3.91
CA THR A 77 6.62 -18.59 5.34
C THR A 77 7.84 -18.00 6.01
N TRP A 78 7.68 -17.52 7.24
CA TRP A 78 8.70 -16.79 7.97
C TRP A 78 8.83 -17.39 9.37
N ASP A 79 10.05 -17.75 9.77
CA ASP A 79 10.32 -18.18 11.13
C ASP A 79 10.47 -16.92 12.00
N VAL A 80 9.49 -16.68 12.87
CA VAL A 80 9.39 -15.46 13.69
C VAL A 80 9.72 -15.75 15.14
N THR A 81 10.48 -14.85 15.75
CA THR A 81 10.63 -14.73 17.20
C THR A 81 10.06 -13.39 17.65
N GLU A 82 9.25 -13.40 18.70
CA GLU A 82 8.68 -12.20 19.29
C GLU A 82 8.95 -12.11 20.78
N LYS A 83 8.94 -10.88 21.31
CA LYS A 83 9.18 -10.58 22.72
C LYS A 83 8.24 -9.50 23.22
N ILE A 84 7.61 -9.74 24.36
CA ILE A 84 6.80 -8.72 25.05
C ILE A 84 7.73 -7.71 25.71
N VAL A 85 7.74 -6.47 25.20
CA VAL A 85 8.58 -5.37 25.69
C VAL A 85 7.83 -4.41 26.62
N GLY A 86 6.49 -4.38 26.53
CA GLY A 86 5.63 -3.59 27.40
C GLY A 86 4.37 -4.37 27.75
N SER A 87 3.91 -4.28 29.00
CA SER A 87 2.67 -4.90 29.46
C SER A 87 2.16 -4.23 30.72
N VAL A 88 0.83 -4.19 30.90
CA VAL A 88 0.17 -3.85 32.17
C VAL A 88 0.24 -4.99 33.18
N ALA A 89 0.36 -6.24 32.71
CA ALA A 89 0.67 -7.39 33.54
C ALA A 89 2.20 -7.58 33.58
N SER A 90 2.85 -7.11 34.66
CA SER A 90 4.32 -7.10 34.76
C SER A 90 4.97 -8.47 34.49
N GLY A 91 4.31 -9.56 34.89
CA GLY A 91 4.77 -10.94 34.64
C GLY A 91 4.79 -11.36 33.17
N ASN A 92 4.21 -10.59 32.25
CA ASN A 92 4.30 -10.84 30.82
C ASN A 92 5.57 -10.27 30.18
N LYS A 93 6.16 -9.22 30.76
CA LYS A 93 7.34 -8.58 30.17
C LYS A 93 8.51 -9.55 30.07
N GLY A 94 9.15 -9.58 28.91
CA GLY A 94 10.27 -10.45 28.62
C GLY A 94 9.91 -11.86 28.16
N LYS A 95 8.62 -12.26 28.18
CA LYS A 95 8.19 -13.52 27.57
C LYS A 95 8.44 -13.49 26.07
N GLU A 96 8.92 -14.63 25.56
CA GLU A 96 9.25 -14.82 24.15
C GLU A 96 8.40 -15.95 23.56
N ARG A 97 8.12 -15.85 22.26
CA ARG A 97 7.41 -16.89 21.50
C ARG A 97 8.05 -17.04 20.13
N LYS A 98 8.08 -18.28 19.64
CA LYS A 98 8.48 -18.61 18.27
C LYS A 98 7.31 -19.23 17.53
N TYR A 99 7.09 -18.82 16.28
CA TYR A 99 6.03 -19.35 15.44
C TYR A 99 6.33 -19.12 13.96
N ILE A 100 5.61 -19.83 13.09
CA ILE A 100 5.66 -19.61 11.65
C ILE A 100 4.60 -18.57 11.28
N LEU A 101 5.02 -17.44 10.73
CA LEU A 101 4.13 -16.45 10.11
C LEU A 101 4.02 -16.76 8.62
N THR A 102 2.82 -16.65 8.05
CA THR A 102 2.64 -16.75 6.60
C THR A 102 2.25 -15.38 6.05
N LEU A 103 3.01 -14.90 5.06
CA LEU A 103 2.64 -13.75 4.24
C LEU A 103 2.05 -14.26 2.92
N GLN A 104 0.86 -13.76 2.58
CA GLN A 104 0.20 -14.06 1.31
C GLN A 104 0.02 -12.79 0.50
N ALA A 105 0.08 -12.91 -0.83
CA ALA A 105 -0.19 -11.80 -1.73
C ALA A 105 -1.65 -11.35 -1.63
N HIS A 106 -1.88 -10.04 -1.59
CA HIS A 106 -3.21 -9.45 -1.81
C HIS A 106 -3.41 -9.18 -3.31
N SER A 107 -4.65 -9.01 -3.74
CA SER A 107 -4.99 -8.48 -5.07
C SER A 107 -4.51 -7.05 -5.32
N LYS A 108 -4.03 -6.34 -4.29
CA LYS A 108 -3.53 -4.96 -4.37
C LYS A 108 -2.01 -5.01 -4.28
N PRO A 109 -1.30 -4.24 -5.11
CA PRO A 109 0.14 -4.43 -5.35
C PRO A 109 1.04 -3.95 -4.20
N HIS A 110 0.45 -3.29 -3.21
CA HIS A 110 1.09 -2.79 -2.00
C HIS A 110 0.43 -3.35 -0.73
N MET A 111 -0.23 -4.51 -0.80
CA MET A 111 -0.84 -5.15 0.37
C MET A 111 -0.52 -6.64 0.43
N LEU A 112 -0.35 -7.13 1.66
CA LEU A 112 -0.20 -8.54 1.98
C LEU A 112 -1.26 -8.94 3.00
N PHE A 113 -1.57 -10.23 3.07
CA PHE A 113 -2.25 -10.82 4.21
C PHE A 113 -1.24 -11.52 5.11
N MET A 114 -1.29 -11.24 6.41
CA MET A 114 -0.54 -11.93 7.45
C MET A 114 -1.45 -12.97 8.12
N GLN A 115 -0.91 -14.16 8.34
CA GLN A 115 -1.59 -15.24 9.04
C GLN A 115 -0.74 -15.77 10.18
N ASN A 116 -1.43 -16.28 11.22
CA ASN A 116 -0.80 -16.85 12.41
C ASN A 116 0.06 -15.84 13.19
N LEU A 117 -0.30 -14.54 13.14
CA LEU A 117 0.34 -13.51 13.95
C LEU A 117 0.23 -13.86 15.45
N ALA A 118 1.26 -13.55 16.24
CA ALA A 118 1.34 -13.93 17.64
C ALA A 118 1.19 -15.45 17.89
N GLY A 119 1.50 -16.29 16.90
CA GLY A 119 1.28 -17.74 16.95
C GLY A 119 -0.18 -18.15 17.15
N ASN A 120 -1.13 -17.27 16.83
CA ASN A 120 -2.56 -17.54 16.95
C ASN A 120 -3.17 -17.70 15.55
N GLY A 121 -3.53 -18.94 15.21
CA GLY A 121 -4.12 -19.30 13.91
C GLY A 121 -5.49 -18.69 13.61
N SER A 122 -6.13 -18.03 14.58
CA SER A 122 -7.35 -17.25 14.37
C SER A 122 -7.08 -15.88 13.74
N PHE A 123 -5.83 -15.38 13.78
CA PHE A 123 -5.43 -14.24 12.95
C PHE A 123 -5.29 -14.71 11.51
N LYS A 124 -6.39 -14.63 10.77
CA LYS A 124 -6.47 -14.83 9.34
C LYS A 124 -6.67 -13.48 8.66
N ASP A 125 -6.08 -13.32 7.48
CA ASP A 125 -6.30 -12.16 6.61
C ASP A 125 -5.99 -10.81 7.27
N VAL A 126 -4.98 -10.76 8.15
CA VAL A 126 -4.50 -9.50 8.73
C VAL A 126 -3.80 -8.69 7.65
N GLU A 127 -4.42 -7.60 7.20
CA GLU A 127 -3.84 -6.78 6.13
C GLU A 127 -2.57 -6.06 6.61
N ALA A 128 -1.51 -6.18 5.83
CA ALA A 128 -0.30 -5.39 5.94
C ALA A 128 -0.14 -4.50 4.71
N ILE A 129 -0.13 -3.19 4.92
CA ILE A 129 -0.06 -2.18 3.86
C ILE A 129 1.39 -1.74 3.71
N ILE A 130 1.98 -2.03 2.56
CA ILE A 130 3.34 -1.67 2.17
C ILE A 130 3.38 -0.19 1.71
N GLY A 131 4.48 0.51 2.02
CA GLY A 131 4.68 1.93 1.70
C GLY A 131 4.89 2.81 2.94
N GLY A 132 4.80 2.25 4.14
CA GLY A 132 4.90 2.99 5.40
C GLY A 132 3.80 4.05 5.58
N LYS A 133 4.05 5.06 6.42
CA LYS A 133 3.10 6.17 6.66
C LYS A 133 2.94 7.10 5.45
N SER A 134 3.98 7.21 4.62
CA SER A 134 4.02 8.10 3.45
C SER A 134 3.49 7.44 2.17
N GLY A 135 3.30 6.10 2.18
CA GLY A 135 2.91 5.32 1.01
C GLY A 135 4.01 5.17 -0.04
N ARG A 136 5.28 5.45 0.28
CA ARG A 136 6.39 5.50 -0.69
C ARG A 136 7.59 4.64 -0.34
N THR A 137 7.67 4.09 0.87
CA THR A 137 8.80 3.27 1.30
C THR A 137 8.42 1.80 1.14
N PRO A 138 8.84 1.11 0.05
CA PRO A 138 8.38 -0.26 -0.27
C PRO A 138 8.84 -1.30 0.75
N THR A 139 9.77 -0.93 1.62
CA THR A 139 10.29 -1.78 2.70
C THR A 139 9.59 -1.56 4.03
N GLU A 140 8.70 -0.58 4.16
CA GLU A 140 7.96 -0.32 5.40
C GLU A 140 6.50 -0.76 5.27
N PHE A 141 5.91 -1.22 6.36
CA PHE A 141 4.50 -1.57 6.40
C PHE A 141 3.79 -1.15 7.68
N ILE A 142 2.47 -1.00 7.57
CA ILE A 142 1.56 -0.82 8.70
C ILE A 142 0.59 -2.01 8.70
N ILE A 143 0.29 -2.54 9.88
CA ILE A 143 -0.67 -3.62 10.04
C ILE A 143 -2.04 -3.02 10.36
N ASN A 144 -3.05 -3.41 9.57
CA ASN A 144 -4.42 -2.97 9.77
C ASN A 144 -5.06 -3.74 10.93
N ALA A 145 -5.39 -3.01 11.99
CA ALA A 145 -5.97 -3.47 13.25
C ALA A 145 -7.45 -3.88 13.17
N LYS A 146 -7.97 -4.22 12.00
CA LYS A 146 -9.40 -4.53 11.79
C LYS A 146 -9.75 -6.01 11.93
N VAL A 147 -8.77 -6.85 12.28
CA VAL A 147 -9.00 -8.30 12.47
C VAL A 147 -9.27 -8.61 13.93
N PHE A 148 -10.39 -9.30 14.14
CA PHE A 148 -10.84 -9.79 15.43
C PHE A 148 -10.75 -11.32 15.40
N PRO A 149 -9.65 -11.91 15.89
CA PRO A 149 -9.55 -13.36 15.98
C PRO A 149 -10.71 -13.91 16.82
N ASN A 150 -11.32 -15.00 16.36
CA ASN A 150 -12.31 -15.72 17.14
C ASN A 150 -11.58 -16.57 18.19
N ASP A 151 -11.31 -15.97 19.34
CA ASP A 151 -10.67 -16.61 20.49
C ASP A 151 -11.39 -16.25 21.81
N PRO A 152 -11.25 -17.07 22.86
CA PRO A 152 -12.00 -16.88 24.10
C PRO A 152 -11.59 -15.63 24.89
N TYR A 153 -10.48 -14.96 24.52
CA TYR A 153 -9.93 -13.82 25.25
C TYR A 153 -10.34 -12.47 24.63
N ASN A 154 -11.20 -12.48 23.60
CA ASN A 154 -11.58 -11.28 22.84
C ASN A 154 -10.34 -10.49 22.40
N THR A 155 -9.33 -11.21 21.91
CA THR A 155 -8.05 -10.61 21.51
C THR A 155 -8.26 -9.65 20.34
N ARG A 156 -7.54 -8.53 20.36
CA ARG A 156 -7.57 -7.51 19.32
C ARG A 156 -6.16 -7.07 19.02
N LEU A 157 -5.85 -7.03 17.72
CA LEU A 157 -4.67 -6.32 17.25
C LEU A 157 -5.01 -4.83 17.24
N ALA A 158 -4.38 -4.04 18.10
CA ALA A 158 -4.70 -2.61 18.24
C ALA A 158 -3.96 -1.74 17.21
N ARG A 159 -2.70 -2.06 16.95
CA ARG A 159 -1.85 -1.42 15.93
C ARG A 159 -0.64 -2.30 15.66
N GLY A 160 -0.04 -2.14 14.48
CA GLY A 160 1.25 -2.73 14.18
C GLY A 160 1.95 -1.99 13.06
N PHE A 161 3.27 -2.06 13.04
CA PHE A 161 4.12 -1.52 11.99
C PHE A 161 5.42 -2.32 11.93
N GLY A 162 6.12 -2.21 10.82
CA GLY A 162 7.41 -2.87 10.67
C GLY A 162 8.06 -2.58 9.34
N SER A 163 9.10 -3.34 9.05
CA SER A 163 9.81 -3.30 7.80
C SER A 163 10.17 -4.70 7.30
N ILE A 164 10.18 -4.88 5.98
CA ILE A 164 10.77 -6.02 5.30
C ILE A 164 11.94 -5.48 4.48
N ASN A 165 13.11 -6.11 4.53
CA ASN A 165 14.23 -5.65 3.72
C ASN A 165 13.93 -5.76 2.20
N SER A 166 14.70 -5.05 1.38
CA SER A 166 14.43 -4.93 -0.06
C SER A 166 14.44 -6.26 -0.82
N ILE A 167 15.12 -7.28 -0.29
CA ILE A 167 15.24 -8.61 -0.90
C ILE A 167 14.26 -9.64 -0.32
N GLY A 168 13.44 -9.28 0.68
CA GLY A 168 12.43 -10.19 1.24
C GLY A 168 12.98 -11.32 2.11
N THR A 169 14.12 -11.14 2.77
CA THR A 169 14.74 -12.18 3.62
C THR A 169 14.60 -11.93 5.12
N MET A 170 14.37 -10.67 5.53
CA MET A 170 14.20 -10.30 6.93
C MET A 170 12.99 -9.39 7.11
N VAL A 171 12.17 -9.69 8.11
CA VAL A 171 11.04 -8.88 8.56
C VAL A 171 11.21 -8.53 10.03
N SER A 172 10.87 -7.32 10.42
CA SER A 172 10.84 -6.93 11.82
C SER A 172 9.78 -5.87 12.07
N GLY A 173 9.38 -5.70 13.32
CA GLY A 173 8.42 -4.67 13.67
C GLY A 173 7.97 -4.70 15.11
N GLN A 174 6.91 -3.94 15.36
CA GLN A 174 6.23 -3.91 16.64
C GLN A 174 4.73 -3.91 16.42
N TYR A 175 4.02 -4.61 17.30
CA TYR A 175 2.56 -4.56 17.35
C TYR A 175 2.05 -4.57 18.79
N VAL A 176 0.78 -4.22 18.95
CA VAL A 176 0.11 -4.14 20.26
C VAL A 176 -1.10 -5.06 20.23
N LEU A 177 -1.18 -5.96 21.23
CA LEU A 177 -2.37 -6.78 21.48
C LEU A 177 -3.11 -6.26 22.70
N ALA A 178 -4.44 -6.24 22.60
CA ALA A 178 -5.33 -6.06 23.74
C ALA A 178 -6.20 -7.31 23.87
N TYR A 179 -6.32 -7.87 25.07
CA TYR A 179 -7.11 -9.07 25.35
C TYR A 179 -7.58 -9.08 26.80
N ILE A 180 -8.49 -9.99 27.14
CA ILE A 180 -9.00 -10.16 28.50
C ILE A 180 -8.44 -11.46 29.06
N PHE A 181 -7.80 -11.39 30.22
CA PHE A 181 -7.30 -12.56 30.95
C PHE A 181 -7.71 -12.44 32.42
N ASP A 182 -8.32 -13.47 32.99
CA ASP A 182 -8.88 -13.45 34.35
C ASP A 182 -9.75 -12.21 34.63
N ASN A 183 -10.62 -11.85 33.68
CA ASN A 183 -11.48 -10.66 33.70
C ASN A 183 -10.73 -9.31 33.76
N LEU A 184 -9.41 -9.30 33.57
CA LEU A 184 -8.61 -8.07 33.52
C LEU A 184 -8.23 -7.73 32.07
N PRO A 185 -8.36 -6.45 31.67
CA PRO A 185 -7.88 -6.00 30.36
C PRO A 185 -6.35 -5.95 30.37
N ILE A 186 -5.73 -6.74 29.49
CA ILE A 186 -4.29 -6.77 29.28
C ILE A 186 -3.96 -6.09 27.95
N VAL A 187 -2.90 -5.28 27.96
CA VAL A 187 -2.33 -4.66 26.77
C VAL A 187 -0.84 -4.97 26.74
N ASP A 188 -0.42 -5.68 25.70
CA ASP A 188 0.96 -6.06 25.47
C ASP A 188 1.51 -5.31 24.25
N THR A 189 2.73 -4.79 24.36
CA THR A 189 3.53 -4.26 23.25
C THR A 189 4.61 -5.28 22.95
N ILE A 190 4.65 -5.74 21.71
CA ILE A 190 5.46 -6.88 21.27
C ILE A 190 6.36 -6.44 20.12
N ASN A 191 7.66 -6.68 20.25
CA ASN A 191 8.61 -6.61 19.15
C ASN A 191 8.73 -7.98 18.51
N PHE A 192 8.86 -8.03 17.19
CA PHE A 192 9.09 -9.28 16.46
C PHE A 192 10.15 -9.11 15.39
N GLU A 193 10.84 -10.21 15.12
CA GLU A 193 11.81 -10.37 14.05
C GLU A 193 11.58 -11.73 13.41
N GLY A 194 11.75 -11.82 12.10
CA GLY A 194 11.60 -13.07 11.37
C GLY A 194 12.49 -13.16 10.14
N THR A 195 12.84 -14.39 9.80
CA THR A 195 13.63 -14.72 8.62
C THR A 195 12.80 -15.53 7.64
N TYR A 196 12.94 -15.23 6.35
CA TYR A 196 12.27 -15.99 5.30
C TYR A 196 12.72 -17.44 5.33
N LYS A 197 11.77 -18.36 5.36
CA LYS A 197 12.03 -19.79 5.35
C LYS A 197 12.10 -20.27 3.90
N GLN A 198 13.28 -20.70 3.48
CA GLN A 198 13.53 -21.26 2.15
C GLN A 198 12.74 -22.54 1.89
#